data_AF-A0A1C7NR05-F1
#
_entry.id   AF-A0A1C7NR05-F1
#
_cell.length_a   1.000
_cell.length_b   1.000
_cell.length_c   1.000
_cell.angle_alpha   90.00
_cell.angle_beta   90.00
_cell.angle_gamma   90.00
#
_symmetry.space_group_name_H-M   'P 1'
#
loop_
_entity.id
_entity.type
_entity.pdbx_description
1 polymer ?
#
loop_
_entity_poly.entity_id
_entity_poly.type
_entity_poly.pdbx_seq_one_letter_code
_entity_poly.pdbx_strand_id
1 'polypeptide(L)'
;MAALEKMSSQEHIAISRKMFYGGFAFLPLLWLVNFLYFYKQSQKTDAPKELKRYIYLSLGGCVVWFVVLTTWYGLFVNKRIDWGQGADRITVVIPKGL
;
A
#
# COMPACT_ATOMS: atom_id res chain seq x y z
N MET A 1 5.45 13.76 -16.29
CA MET A 1 4.73 12.58 -16.82
C MET A 1 5.11 12.23 -18.28
N ALA A 2 5.96 13.00 -18.97
CA ALA A 2 6.37 12.71 -20.36
C ALA A 2 7.25 11.44 -20.54
N ALA A 3 7.92 10.96 -19.48
CA ALA A 3 8.76 9.76 -19.57
C ALA A 3 7.92 8.46 -19.68
N LEU A 4 6.76 8.42 -19.04
CA LEU A 4 5.87 7.26 -19.00
C LEU A 4 5.25 6.93 -20.36
N GLU A 5 4.93 7.98 -21.13
CA GLU A 5 4.36 7.86 -22.48
C GLU A 5 5.36 7.37 -23.52
N LYS A 6 6.67 7.56 -23.26
CA LYS A 6 7.74 7.08 -24.14
C LYS A 6 8.09 5.60 -23.94
N MET A 7 7.55 4.97 -22.90
CA MET A 7 7.85 3.58 -22.54
C MET A 7 6.89 2.60 -23.21
N SER A 8 7.39 1.41 -23.52
CA SER A 8 6.58 0.35 -24.13
C SER A 8 5.61 -0.26 -23.11
N SER A 9 4.51 -0.84 -23.59
CA SER A 9 3.53 -1.52 -22.72
C SER A 9 4.14 -2.67 -21.90
N GLN A 10 5.18 -3.32 -22.41
CA GLN A 10 5.90 -4.39 -21.71
C GLN A 10 6.69 -3.87 -20.52
N GLU A 11 7.31 -2.69 -20.65
CA GLU A 11 8.03 -2.05 -19.55
C GLU A 11 7.07 -1.61 -18.43
N HIS A 12 5.88 -1.11 -18.78
CA HIS A 12 4.85 -0.78 -17.78
C HIS A 12 4.46 -2.01 -16.96
N ILE A 13 4.26 -3.17 -17.61
CA ILE A 13 3.97 -4.44 -16.92
C ILE A 13 5.13 -4.84 -16.02
N ALA A 14 6.37 -4.79 -16.52
CA ALA A 14 7.55 -5.17 -15.76
C ALA A 14 7.72 -4.32 -14.49
N ILE A 15 7.51 -3.00 -14.58
CA ILE A 15 7.56 -2.09 -13.44
C ILE A 15 6.42 -2.38 -12.47
N SER A 16 5.17 -2.47 -12.97
CA SER A 16 4.01 -2.71 -12.11
C SER A 16 4.12 -4.05 -11.36
N ARG A 17 4.66 -5.09 -12.01
CA ARG A 17 4.95 -6.37 -11.39
C ARG A 17 5.99 -6.27 -10.28
N LYS A 18 7.08 -5.53 -10.50
CA LYS A 18 8.11 -5.29 -9.46
C LYS A 18 7.54 -4.53 -8.27
N MET A 19 6.73 -3.51 -8.50
CA MET A 19 6.07 -2.76 -7.42
C MET A 19 5.04 -3.61 -6.67
N PHE A 20 4.32 -4.48 -7.38
CA PHE A 20 3.41 -5.44 -6.77
C PHE A 20 4.14 -6.40 -5.84
N TYR A 21 5.21 -7.06 -6.30
CA TYR A 21 5.97 -7.96 -5.43
C TYR A 21 6.71 -7.22 -4.32
N GLY A 22 7.22 -6.01 -4.59
CA GLY A 22 7.86 -5.17 -3.58
C GLY A 22 6.93 -4.79 -2.42
N GLY A 23 5.62 -4.64 -2.68
CA GLY A 23 4.65 -4.32 -1.63
C GLY A 23 4.54 -5.39 -0.54
N PHE A 24 4.86 -6.65 -0.84
CA PHE A 24 4.88 -7.73 0.16
C PHE A 24 5.98 -7.57 1.22
N ALA A 25 6.96 -6.69 1.00
CA ALA A 25 7.94 -6.30 2.03
C ALA A 25 7.34 -5.32 3.06
N PHE A 26 6.05 -5.45 3.39
CA PHE A 26 5.31 -4.58 4.31
C PHE A 26 5.22 -3.10 3.84
N LEU A 27 5.09 -2.89 2.53
CA LEU A 27 5.07 -1.56 1.92
C LEU A 27 3.71 -1.26 1.26
N PRO A 28 2.63 -1.04 2.03
CA PRO A 28 1.31 -0.77 1.45
C PRO A 28 1.26 0.53 0.64
N LEU A 29 2.07 1.53 1.01
CA LEU A 29 2.19 2.77 0.25
C LEU A 29 2.81 2.52 -1.14
N LEU A 30 3.68 1.52 -1.29
CA LEU A 30 4.24 1.16 -2.61
C LEU A 30 3.16 0.64 -3.55
N TRP A 31 2.23 -0.17 -3.03
CA TRP A 31 1.06 -0.60 -3.78
C TRP A 31 0.13 0.57 -4.17
N LEU A 32 -0.06 1.53 -3.27
CA LEU A 32 -0.82 2.74 -3.60
C LEU A 32 -0.14 3.54 -4.71
N VAL A 33 1.18 3.74 -4.64
CA VAL A 33 1.94 4.40 -5.71
C VAL A 33 1.83 3.62 -7.02
N ASN A 34 1.91 2.28 -7.01
CA ASN A 34 1.71 1.46 -8.19
C ASN A 34 0.34 1.73 -8.84
N PHE A 35 -0.71 1.76 -8.01
CA PHE A 35 -2.06 2.05 -8.46
C PHE A 35 -2.16 3.45 -9.09
N LEU A 36 -1.76 4.49 -8.35
CA LEU A 36 -1.89 5.89 -8.80
C LEU A 36 -1.03 6.18 -10.04
N TYR A 37 0.17 5.59 -10.12
CA TYR A 37 1.11 5.81 -11.22
C TYR A 37 0.59 5.26 -12.54
N PHE A 38 0.00 4.06 -12.54
CA PHE A 38 -0.51 3.42 -13.75
C PHE A 38 -2.04 3.53 -13.92
N TYR A 39 -2.76 4.21 -13.02
CA TYR A 39 -4.22 4.35 -13.09
C TYR A 39 -4.69 4.96 -14.41
N LYS A 40 -4.08 6.06 -14.85
CA LYS A 40 -4.42 6.68 -16.14
C LYS A 40 -4.12 5.76 -17.33
N GLN A 41 -3.05 4.98 -17.25
CA GLN A 41 -2.67 4.04 -18.31
C GLN A 41 -3.64 2.85 -18.35
N SER A 42 -4.20 2.42 -17.22
CA SER A 42 -5.18 1.33 -17.16
C SER A 42 -6.53 1.71 -17.75
N GLN A 43 -6.87 3.00 -17.78
CA GLN A 43 -8.12 3.50 -18.38
C GLN A 43 -8.10 3.52 -19.92
N LYS A 44 -6.94 3.37 -20.56
CA LYS A 44 -6.85 3.29 -22.03
C LYS A 44 -7.45 1.98 -22.54
N THR A 45 -8.11 2.04 -23.71
CA THR A 45 -8.77 0.88 -24.33
C THR A 45 -7.78 -0.27 -24.62
N ASP A 46 -6.57 0.10 -25.07
CA ASP A 46 -5.51 -0.86 -25.43
C ASP A 46 -4.65 -1.31 -24.25
N ALA A 47 -5.06 -0.99 -23.02
CA ALA A 47 -4.30 -1.33 -21.83
C ALA A 47 -4.21 -2.86 -21.63
N PRO A 48 -2.99 -3.42 -21.46
CA PRO A 48 -2.83 -4.86 -21.26
C PRO A 48 -3.60 -5.36 -20.03
N LYS A 49 -4.25 -6.52 -20.18
CA LYS A 49 -4.99 -7.17 -19.07
C LYS A 49 -4.09 -7.48 -17.87
N GLU A 50 -2.84 -7.85 -18.12
CA GLU A 50 -1.86 -8.14 -17.06
C GLU A 50 -1.50 -6.91 -16.24
N LEU A 51 -1.36 -5.74 -16.88
CA LEU A 51 -1.12 -4.47 -16.18
C LEU A 51 -2.29 -4.15 -15.24
N LYS A 52 -3.53 -4.26 -15.74
CA LYS A 52 -4.74 -4.07 -14.92
C LYS A 52 -4.74 -5.00 -13.70
N ARG A 53 -4.40 -6.28 -13.90
CA ARG A 53 -4.34 -7.27 -12.82
C ARG A 53 -3.40 -6.82 -11.70
N TYR A 54 -2.15 -6.45 -11.99
CA TYR A 54 -1.20 -6.02 -10.95
C TYR A 54 -1.64 -4.72 -10.26
N ILE A 55 -2.20 -3.76 -11.01
CA ILE A 55 -2.72 -2.51 -10.45
C ILE A 55 -3.84 -2.76 -9.43
N TYR A 56 -4.84 -3.56 -9.80
CA TYR A 56 -5.98 -3.82 -8.91
C TYR A 56 -5.62 -4.78 -7.76
N LEU A 57 -4.72 -5.73 -7.97
CA LEU A 57 -4.18 -6.56 -6.88
C LEU A 57 -3.37 -5.72 -5.89
N SER A 58 -2.56 -4.76 -6.37
CA SER A 58 -1.89 -3.79 -5.51
C SER A 58 -2.89 -2.96 -4.73
N LEU A 59 -3.94 -2.43 -5.37
CA LEU A 59 -4.98 -1.69 -4.65
C LEU A 59 -5.64 -2.54 -3.56
N GLY A 60 -5.97 -3.79 -3.86
CA GLY A 60 -6.51 -4.74 -2.87
C GLY A 60 -5.55 -4.96 -1.70
N GLY A 61 -4.27 -5.20 -1.97
CA GLY A 61 -3.23 -5.32 -0.95
C GLY A 61 -3.12 -4.06 -0.08
N CYS A 62 -3.18 -2.88 -0.68
CA CYS A 62 -3.19 -1.60 0.03
C CYS A 62 -4.39 -1.47 0.96
N VAL A 63 -5.60 -1.82 0.50
CA VAL A 63 -6.83 -1.76 1.30
C VAL A 63 -6.77 -2.75 2.48
N VAL A 64 -6.32 -3.98 2.23
CA VAL A 64 -6.14 -4.99 3.29
C VAL A 64 -5.19 -4.48 4.37
N TRP A 65 -4.05 -3.92 3.99
CA TRP A 65 -3.10 -3.36 4.95
C TRP A 65 -3.62 -2.11 5.66
N PHE A 66 -4.39 -1.26 4.98
CA PHE A 66 -5.03 -0.12 5.61
C PHE A 66 -5.99 -0.57 6.71
N VAL A 67 -6.81 -1.59 6.45
CA VAL A 67 -7.69 -2.19 7.47
C VAL A 67 -6.87 -2.76 8.63
N VAL A 68 -5.86 -3.59 8.35
CA VAL A 68 -5.01 -4.21 9.39
C VAL A 68 -4.36 -3.15 10.28
N LEU A 69 -3.75 -2.11 9.70
CA LEU A 69 -3.08 -1.05 10.44
C LEU A 69 -4.06 -0.19 11.23
N THR A 70 -5.23 0.12 10.65
CA THR A 70 -6.27 0.90 11.33
C THR A 70 -6.87 0.13 12.50
N THR A 71 -7.14 -1.16 12.32
CA THR A 71 -7.61 -2.05 13.40
C THR A 71 -6.56 -2.17 14.49
N TRP A 72 -5.29 -2.39 14.14
CA TRP A 72 -4.19 -2.43 15.11
C TRP A 72 -4.08 -1.12 15.89
N TYR A 73 -4.10 0.02 15.20
CA TYR A 73 -4.06 1.34 15.82
C TYR A 73 -5.23 1.56 16.77
N GLY A 74 -6.46 1.25 16.32
CA GLY A 74 -7.66 1.36 17.15
C GLY A 74 -7.59 0.49 18.40
N LEU A 75 -7.18 -0.78 18.27
CA LEU A 75 -6.97 -1.67 19.42
C LEU A 75 -5.93 -1.11 20.37
N PHE A 76 -4.77 -0.69 19.85
CA PHE A 76 -3.68 -0.19 20.66
C PHE A 76 -4.10 1.07 21.44
N VAL A 77 -4.69 2.07 20.79
CA VAL A 77 -5.10 3.30 21.47
C VAL A 77 -6.15 3.06 22.55
N ASN A 78 -7.13 2.19 22.29
CA ASN A 78 -8.22 1.92 23.25
C ASN A 78 -7.82 0.97 24.38
N LYS A 79 -6.85 0.08 24.15
CA LYS A 79 -6.47 -0.98 25.11
C LYS A 79 -5.08 -0.81 25.71
N ARG A 80 -4.29 0.18 25.31
CA ARG A 80 -2.93 0.39 25.83
C ARG A 80 -2.87 0.49 27.36
N ILE A 81 -3.86 1.14 27.99
CA ILE A 81 -3.88 1.32 29.45
C ILE A 81 -4.14 -0.04 30.12
N ASP A 82 -5.11 -0.80 29.61
CA ASP A 82 -5.44 -2.15 30.09
C ASP A 82 -4.26 -3.13 29.95
N TRP A 83 -3.42 -2.94 28.92
CA TRP A 83 -2.25 -3.79 28.66
C TRP A 83 -1.02 -3.44 29.52
N GLY A 84 -1.06 -2.32 30.26
CA GLY A 84 -0.04 -1.90 31.23
C GLY A 84 1.39 -1.91 30.67
N GLN A 85 2.32 -2.49 31.43
CA GLN A 85 3.75 -2.50 31.10
C GLN A 85 4.07 -3.12 29.73
N GLY A 86 3.22 -4.02 29.22
CA GLY A 86 3.39 -4.60 27.89
C GLY A 86 3.22 -3.56 26.78
N ALA A 87 2.21 -2.70 26.90
CA ALA A 87 1.99 -1.61 25.96
C ALA A 87 3.02 -0.49 26.12
N ASP A 88 3.46 -0.19 27.35
CA ASP A 88 4.49 0.83 27.59
C ASP A 88 5.80 0.50 26.87
N ARG A 89 6.18 -0.78 26.80
CA ARG A 89 7.40 -1.24 26.11
C ARG A 89 7.38 -1.02 24.59
N ILE A 90 6.20 -1.04 23.98
CA ILE A 90 6.02 -0.84 22.52
C ILE A 90 5.51 0.57 22.19
N THR A 91 5.24 1.38 23.22
CA THR A 91 4.84 2.78 23.05
C THR A 91 6.07 3.63 22.75
N VAL A 92 6.13 4.20 21.56
CA VAL A 92 7.22 5.11 21.18
C VAL A 92 6.97 6.53 21.70
N VAL A 93 5.72 6.97 21.68
CA VAL A 93 5.30 8.31 22.13
C VAL A 93 4.26 8.15 23.23
N ILE A 94 4.68 8.42 24.47
CA ILE A 94 3.78 8.37 25.63
C ILE A 94 2.99 9.67 25.68
N PRO A 95 1.64 9.63 25.64
CA PRO A 95 0.83 10.83 25.81
C PRO A 95 1.01 11.34 27.24
N LYS A 96 1.34 12.63 27.39
CA LYS A 96 1.42 13.28 28.70
C LYS A 96 0.03 13.73 29.13
N GLY A 97 -0.31 13.53 30.40
CA GLY A 97 -1.56 14.05 31.00
C GLY A 97 -2.78 13.14 30.84
N LEU A 98 -2.59 11.85 30.57
CA LEU A 98 -3.59 10.79 30.78
C LEU A 98 -3.41 10.16 32.16
#